data_AF-A0A4P5VID0-F1
#
_entry.id   AF-A0A4P5VID0-F1
#
_cell.length_a   1.000
_cell.length_b   1.000
_cell.length_c   1.000
_cell.angle_alpha   90.00
_cell.angle_beta   90.00
_cell.angle_gamma   90.00
#
_symmetry.space_group_name_H-M   'P 1'
#
loop_
_entity.id
_entity.type
_entity.pdbx_description
1 polymer ?
#
loop_
_entity_poly.entity_id
_entity_poly.type
_entity_poly.pdbx_seq_one_letter_code
_entity_poly.pdbx_strand_id
1 'polypeptide(L)'
;MVLNPCFRPVLTDISPDLPMTPTQQRWPEQALPLAIELQRSLCINDRQWHALKGQRQRRAAEQISSALVLLLRESEPSAQSKSTQSAGQEAIALLEHALGWLKGEIRDPGCPSHGR
;
A
#
# COMPACT_ATOMS: atom_id res chain seq x y z
N MET A 1 19.47 19.95 -0.06
CA MET A 1 18.12 19.82 -0.65
C MET A 1 18.29 19.24 -2.05
N VAL A 2 18.16 17.92 -2.18
CA VAL A 2 18.22 17.25 -3.48
C VAL A 2 16.81 17.28 -4.05
N LEU A 3 16.63 18.11 -5.08
CA LEU A 3 15.39 18.19 -5.85
C LEU A 3 15.29 16.93 -6.72
N ASN A 4 14.11 16.31 -6.71
CA ASN A 4 13.69 15.23 -7.59
C ASN A 4 14.12 15.46 -9.05
N PRO A 5 14.91 14.59 -9.67
CA PRO A 5 15.20 14.68 -11.09
C PRO A 5 14.22 13.80 -11.87
N CYS A 6 12.92 14.09 -11.81
CA CYS A 6 11.93 13.47 -12.69
C CYS A 6 10.84 14.50 -13.01
N PHE A 7 11.26 15.66 -13.52
CA PHE A 7 10.35 16.53 -14.24
C PHE A 7 11.11 17.32 -15.28
N ARG A 8 10.98 16.94 -16.55
CA ARG A 8 10.88 17.93 -17.62
C ARG A 8 10.04 17.40 -18.79
N PRO A 9 9.24 18.28 -19.41
CA PRO A 9 8.18 17.94 -20.34
C PRO A 9 8.69 17.94 -21.79
N VAL A 10 8.00 17.22 -22.67
CA VAL A 10 7.96 17.55 -24.10
C VAL A 10 6.49 17.55 -24.51
N LEU A 11 5.97 18.75 -24.72
CA LEU A 11 4.78 19.00 -25.50
C LEU A 11 5.26 19.26 -26.94
N THR A 12 4.52 18.77 -27.93
CA THR A 12 4.73 18.79 -29.41
C THR A 12 5.46 17.57 -30.00
N ASP A 13 4.67 16.56 -30.38
CA ASP A 13 4.43 16.27 -31.81
C ASP A 13 3.07 15.56 -31.95
N ILE A 14 2.15 16.14 -32.70
CA ILE A 14 0.86 15.50 -33.04
C ILE A 14 1.11 14.75 -34.35
N SER A 15 1.56 13.52 -34.24
CA SER A 15 1.52 12.55 -35.34
C SER A 15 0.26 11.67 -35.17
N PRO A 16 -0.67 11.64 -36.13
CA PRO A 16 -1.81 10.73 -36.11
C PRO A 16 -1.37 9.35 -36.62
N ASP A 17 -2.02 8.30 -36.12
CA ASP A 17 -1.85 6.89 -36.48
C ASP A 17 -0.66 6.14 -35.85
N LEU A 18 -0.82 5.82 -34.56
CA LEU A 18 -0.45 4.50 -34.06
C LEU A 18 -1.69 3.84 -33.43
N PRO A 19 -1.93 2.53 -33.65
CA PRO A 19 -2.99 1.82 -32.94
C PRO A 19 -2.65 1.88 -31.45
N MET A 20 -3.48 2.60 -30.69
CA MET A 20 -3.45 2.57 -29.24
C MET A 20 -3.81 1.16 -28.79
N THR A 21 -2.80 0.30 -28.68
CA THR A 21 -2.92 -0.87 -27.82
C THR A 21 -3.18 -0.32 -26.43
N PRO A 22 -4.26 -0.72 -25.74
CA PRO A 22 -4.38 -0.41 -24.33
C PRO A 22 -3.18 -1.11 -23.68
N THR A 23 -2.13 -0.36 -23.38
CA THR A 23 -1.12 -0.78 -22.43
C THR A 23 -1.86 -0.91 -21.12
N GLN A 24 -2.45 -2.07 -20.91
CA GLN A 24 -2.94 -2.54 -19.63
C GLN A 24 -1.69 -2.46 -18.76
N GLN A 25 -1.57 -1.34 -18.04
CA GLN A 25 -0.32 -0.91 -17.43
C GLN A 25 -0.07 -1.85 -16.25
N ARG A 26 0.52 -2.99 -16.58
CA ARG A 26 0.83 -4.05 -15.66
C ARG A 26 1.95 -3.53 -14.78
N TRP A 27 1.82 -3.75 -13.47
CA TRP A 27 2.90 -3.43 -12.56
C TRP A 27 4.18 -4.17 -12.97
N PRO A 28 5.36 -3.62 -12.67
CA PRO A 28 6.61 -4.35 -12.86
C PRO A 28 6.56 -5.70 -12.15
N GLU A 29 7.13 -6.76 -12.75
CA GLU A 29 7.08 -8.13 -12.20
C GLU A 29 7.60 -8.22 -10.75
N GLN A 30 8.58 -7.37 -10.39
CA GLN A 30 9.17 -7.33 -9.05
C GLN A 30 8.36 -6.53 -8.04
N ALA A 31 7.33 -5.78 -8.46
CA ALA A 31 6.59 -4.88 -7.57
C ALA A 31 5.90 -5.64 -6.43
N LEU A 32 5.18 -6.72 -6.75
CA LEU A 32 4.48 -7.52 -5.75
C LEU A 32 5.43 -8.25 -4.79
N PRO A 33 6.48 -8.98 -5.26
CA PRO A 33 7.47 -9.59 -4.37
C PRO A 33 8.11 -8.60 -3.39
N LEU A 34 8.54 -7.42 -3.87
CA LEU A 34 9.16 -6.40 -3.02
C LEU A 34 8.17 -5.82 -2.00
N ALA A 35 6.91 -5.59 -2.40
CA ALA A 35 5.88 -5.13 -1.48
C ALA A 35 5.59 -6.16 -0.37
N ILE A 36 5.57 -7.45 -0.71
CA ILE A 36 5.40 -8.54 0.26
C ILE A 36 6.60 -8.59 1.23
N GLU A 37 7.82 -8.48 0.73
CA GLU A 37 9.03 -8.48 1.57
C GLU A 37 9.06 -7.27 2.52
N LEU A 38 8.72 -6.09 2.00
CA LEU A 38 8.57 -4.88 2.80
C LEU A 38 7.50 -5.06 3.89
N GLN A 39 6.32 -5.58 3.54
CA GLN A 39 5.24 -5.81 4.49
C GLN A 39 5.66 -6.75 5.61
N ARG A 40 6.35 -7.86 5.28
CA ARG A 40 6.87 -8.82 6.27
C ARG A 40 7.87 -8.17 7.22
N SER A 41 8.71 -7.28 6.71
CA SER A 41 9.72 -6.56 7.48
C SER A 41 9.11 -5.53 8.45
N LEU A 42 7.94 -5.00 8.09
CA LEU A 42 7.24 -3.96 8.86
C LEU A 42 6.15 -4.51 9.79
N CYS A 43 5.64 -5.71 9.53
CA CYS A 43 4.60 -6.35 10.33
C CYS A 43 5.03 -6.51 11.78
N ILE A 44 4.19 -6.04 12.71
CA ILE A 44 4.43 -6.13 14.15
C ILE A 44 3.80 -7.43 14.65
N ASN A 45 4.65 -8.37 15.07
CA ASN A 45 4.18 -9.61 15.70
C ASN A 45 3.93 -9.44 17.22
N ASP A 46 3.32 -10.44 17.83
CA ASP A 46 2.95 -10.44 19.26
C ASP A 46 4.13 -10.15 20.19
N ARG A 47 5.33 -10.66 19.88
CA ARG A 47 6.53 -10.44 20.71
C ARG A 47 6.96 -8.99 20.68
N GLN A 48 6.74 -8.32 19.56
CA GLN A 48 7.12 -6.93 19.36
C GLN A 48 5.99 -5.94 19.70
N TRP A 49 4.75 -6.42 19.81
CA TRP A 49 3.57 -5.61 20.09
C TRP A 49 3.80 -4.66 21.27
N HIS A 50 4.14 -5.19 22.43
CA HIS A 50 4.32 -4.39 23.64
C HIS A 50 5.34 -3.24 23.49
N ALA A 51 6.40 -3.46 22.72
CA ALA A 51 7.46 -2.47 22.50
C ALA A 51 7.09 -1.42 21.43
N LEU A 52 6.24 -1.79 20.46
CA LEU A 52 6.06 -1.02 19.23
C LEU A 52 4.66 -0.46 19.04
N LYS A 53 3.67 -0.93 19.80
CA LYS A 53 2.26 -0.61 19.60
C LYS A 53 1.91 0.89 19.70
N GLY A 54 2.69 1.65 20.47
CA GLY A 54 2.58 3.11 20.57
C GLY A 54 3.35 3.90 19.51
N GLN A 55 4.18 3.24 18.69
CA GLN A 55 4.99 3.90 17.67
C GLN A 55 4.14 4.20 16.45
N ARG A 56 3.55 5.39 16.44
CA ARG A 56 2.64 5.88 15.39
C ARG A 56 3.18 5.69 13.97
N GLN A 57 4.44 6.05 13.74
CA GLN A 57 5.08 5.91 12.44
C GLN A 57 5.18 4.45 12.00
N ARG A 58 5.48 3.53 12.93
CA ARG A 58 5.63 2.12 12.62
C ARG A 58 4.29 1.45 12.31
N ARG A 59 3.25 1.78 13.09
CA ARG A 59 1.88 1.34 12.81
C ARG A 59 1.39 1.85 11.45
N ALA A 60 1.64 3.12 11.13
CA ALA A 60 1.29 3.66 9.81
C ALA A 60 2.01 2.93 8.67
N ALA A 61 3.32 2.70 8.80
CA ALA A 61 4.12 2.01 7.78
C ALA A 61 3.64 0.57 7.52
N GLU A 62 3.30 -0.17 8.58
CA GLU A 62 2.71 -1.52 8.49
C GLU A 62 1.41 -1.51 7.67
N GLN A 63 0.49 -0.58 7.98
CA GLN A 63 -0.78 -0.45 7.26
C GLN A 63 -0.59 -0.07 5.79
N ILE A 64 0.32 0.88 5.50
CA ILE A 64 0.63 1.32 4.12
C ILE A 64 1.21 0.16 3.31
N SER A 65 2.16 -0.60 3.87
CA SER A 65 2.75 -1.75 3.18
C SER A 65 1.72 -2.85 2.89
N SER A 66 0.75 -3.04 3.79
CA SER A 66 -0.36 -3.98 3.57
C SER A 66 -1.32 -3.50 2.48
N ALA A 67 -1.63 -2.19 2.43
CA ALA A 67 -2.44 -1.60 1.37
C ALA A 67 -1.77 -1.74 -0.01
N LEU A 68 -0.45 -1.53 -0.07
CA LEU A 68 0.33 -1.71 -1.30
C LEU A 68 0.24 -3.14 -1.82
N VAL A 69 0.36 -4.15 -0.95
CA VAL A 69 0.22 -5.56 -1.34
C VAL A 69 -1.18 -5.84 -1.89
N LEU A 70 -2.25 -5.32 -1.29
CA LEU A 70 -3.62 -5.49 -1.78
C LEU A 70 -3.81 -4.93 -3.20
N LEU A 71 -3.35 -3.70 -3.43
CA LEU A 71 -3.48 -3.03 -4.74
C LEU A 71 -2.72 -3.78 -5.85
N LEU A 72 -1.53 -4.27 -5.54
CA LEU A 72 -0.69 -4.99 -6.50
C LEU A 72 -1.23 -6.39 -6.82
N ARG A 73 -1.89 -7.07 -5.87
CA ARG A 73 -2.50 -8.39 -6.08
C ARG A 73 -3.76 -8.33 -6.94
N GLU A 74 -4.62 -7.34 -6.74
CA GLU A 74 -5.88 -7.20 -7.49
C GLU A 74 -5.65 -6.84 -8.97
N SER A 75 -4.50 -6.22 -9.26
CA SER A 75 -4.13 -5.86 -10.64
C SER A 75 -3.68 -7.06 -11.48
N GLU A 76 -3.62 -8.26 -10.90
CA GLU A 76 -3.32 -9.48 -11.65
C GLU A 76 -4.53 -9.94 -12.48
N PRO A 77 -4.38 -10.11 -13.80
CA PRO A 77 -5.46 -10.44 -14.72
C PRO A 77 -6.03 -11.86 -14.57
N SER A 78 -5.63 -12.63 -13.55
CA SER A 78 -6.22 -13.93 -13.19
C SER A 78 -7.08 -13.87 -11.91
N ALA A 79 -7.15 -12.70 -11.25
CA ALA A 79 -7.87 -12.51 -10.00
C ALA A 79 -9.36 -12.17 -10.19
N GLN A 80 -9.97 -12.48 -11.34
CA GLN A 80 -11.42 -12.31 -11.55
C GLN A 80 -12.22 -13.35 -10.76
N SER A 81 -12.28 -13.20 -9.45
CA SER A 81 -13.17 -14.00 -8.61
C SER A 81 -13.68 -13.20 -7.42
N LYS A 82 -14.90 -12.68 -7.57
CA LYS A 82 -15.96 -12.64 -6.54
C LYS A 82 -15.49 -12.29 -5.11
N SER A 83 -15.32 -11.00 -4.84
CA SER A 83 -15.45 -10.44 -3.50
C SER A 83 -16.30 -9.17 -3.57
N THR A 84 -17.33 -9.08 -2.72
CA THR A 84 -18.29 -7.97 -2.66
C THR A 84 -17.68 -6.66 -2.11
N GLN A 85 -16.43 -6.71 -1.65
CA GLN A 85 -15.62 -5.54 -1.36
C GLN A 85 -14.42 -5.53 -2.31
N SER A 86 -14.30 -4.45 -3.09
CA SER A 86 -13.16 -4.28 -4.00
C SER A 86 -11.87 -4.13 -3.18
N ALA A 87 -10.76 -4.74 -3.60
CA ALA A 87 -9.46 -4.58 -2.92
C ALA A 87 -9.07 -3.10 -2.74
N GLY A 88 -9.57 -2.22 -3.61
CA GLY A 88 -9.44 -0.77 -3.46
C GLY A 88 -10.08 -0.21 -2.18
N GLN A 89 -11.27 -0.69 -1.78
CA GLN A 89 -11.92 -0.26 -0.53
C GLN A 89 -11.14 -0.73 0.70
N GLU A 90 -10.61 -1.95 0.69
CA GLU A 90 -9.74 -2.43 1.78
C GLU A 90 -8.44 -1.63 1.86
N ALA A 91 -7.82 -1.32 0.71
CA ALA A 91 -6.63 -0.48 0.65
C ALA A 91 -6.91 0.93 1.18
N ILE A 92 -8.06 1.55 0.83
CA ILE A 92 -8.48 2.85 1.37
C ILE A 92 -8.60 2.78 2.89
N ALA A 93 -9.29 1.77 3.44
CA ALA A 93 -9.46 1.63 4.88
C ALA A 93 -8.10 1.52 5.61
N LEU A 94 -7.14 0.78 5.05
CA LEU A 94 -5.79 0.67 5.60
C LEU A 94 -5.05 2.02 5.56
N LEU A 95 -5.18 2.79 4.47
CA LEU A 95 -4.56 4.11 4.31
C LEU A 95 -5.17 5.15 5.26
N GLU A 96 -6.49 5.16 5.42
CA GLU A 96 -7.17 6.03 6.39
C GLU A 96 -6.73 5.70 7.82
N HIS A 97 -6.61 4.41 8.15
CA HIS A 97 -6.09 3.98 9.44
C HIS A 97 -4.62 4.41 9.63
N ALA A 98 -3.78 4.29 8.59
CA ALA A 98 -2.40 4.78 8.63
C ALA A 98 -2.32 6.29 8.87
N LEU A 99 -3.18 7.07 8.20
CA LEU A 99 -3.29 8.51 8.40
C LEU A 99 -3.72 8.85 9.82
N GLY A 100 -4.70 8.14 10.38
CA GLY A 100 -5.12 8.33 11.77
C GLY A 100 -4.00 8.09 12.78
N TRP A 101 -3.13 7.10 12.53
CA TRP A 101 -1.90 6.91 13.31
C TRP A 101 -0.94 8.09 13.21
N LEU A 102 -0.65 8.57 12.00
CA LEU A 102 0.27 9.70 11.77
C LEU A 102 -0.24 11.00 12.40
N LYS A 103 -1.56 11.26 12.30
CA LYS A 103 -2.22 12.41 12.93
C LYS A 103 -2.34 12.28 14.45
N GLY A 104 -2.19 11.07 14.99
CA GLY A 104 -2.40 10.79 16.41
C GLY A 104 -3.88 10.75 16.83
N GLU A 105 -4.78 10.58 15.86
CA GLU A 105 -6.22 10.41 16.06
C GLU A 105 -6.54 9.01 16.58
N ILE A 106 -5.70 8.03 16.24
CA ILE A 106 -5.81 6.64 16.66
C ILE A 106 -4.83 6.36 17.80
N ARG A 107 -5.32 5.63 18.81
CA ARG A 107 -4.53 5.15 19.93
C ARG A 107 -4.46 3.63 19.90
N ASP A 108 -3.44 3.10 20.57
CA ASP A 108 -3.28 1.67 20.77
C ASP A 108 -4.56 1.06 21.37
N PRO A 109 -5.11 -0.03 20.79
CA PRO A 109 -6.35 -0.66 21.28
C PRO A 109 -6.20 -1.36 22.64
N GLY A 110 -5.04 -1.28 23.29
CA GLY A 110 -4.74 -2.03 24.50
C GLY A 110 -4.13 -3.39 24.19
N CYS A 111 -3.79 -4.13 25.23
CA CYS A 111 -3.18 -5.44 25.06
C CYS A 111 -4.24 -6.50 24.71
N PRO A 112 -4.05 -7.33 23.65
CA PRO A 112 -4.98 -8.42 23.35
C PRO A 112 -5.03 -9.49 24.44
N SER A 113 -4.04 -9.55 25.34
CA SER A 113 -3.93 -10.54 26.42
C SER A 113 -4.55 -10.15 27.77
N HIS A 114 -5.45 -9.16 27.81
CA HIS A 114 -6.34 -8.93 28.97
C HIS A 114 -7.83 -9.15 28.63
N GLY A 115 -8.12 -10.20 27.85
CA GLY A 115 -9.45 -10.79 27.74
C GLY A 115 -9.49 -12.14 28.46
N ARG A 116 -9.65 -12.13 29.78
CA ARG A 116 -10.13 -13.29 30.53
C ARG A 116 -11.18 -12.83 31.52
#